data_AF-A0A428JF58-F1
#
_entry.id   AF-A0A428JF58-F1
#
_cell.length_a   1.000
_cell.length_b   1.000
_cell.length_c   1.000
_cell.angle_alpha   90.00
_cell.angle_beta   90.00
_cell.angle_gamma   90.00
#
_symmetry.space_group_name_H-M   'P 1'
#
loop_
_entity.id
_entity.type
_entity.pdbx_description
1 polymer ?
#
loop_
_entity_poly.entity_id
_entity_poly.type
_entity_poly.pdbx_seq_one_letter_code
_entity_poly.pdbx_strand_id
1 'polypeptide(L)'
;MLQQAIQDKANAAIAQHVGLWLSPEQAQAIQQQYGFATFTLVRQVYDFAVSQPADWSSATLEQHLSVVADTLKMAYPFLSEESIRRLVNCFAYAWK
;
A
#
# COMPACT_ATOMS: atom_id res chain seq x y z
N MET A 1 -11.95 -11.29 15.62
CA MET A 1 -10.62 -11.19 16.30
C MET A 1 -9.45 -11.48 15.35
N LEU A 2 -9.46 -12.58 14.59
CA LEU A 2 -8.38 -12.90 13.62
C LEU A 2 -8.17 -11.83 12.53
N GLN A 3 -9.25 -11.25 12.01
CA GLN A 3 -9.18 -10.24 10.94
C GLN A 3 -8.47 -8.95 11.39
N GLN A 4 -8.76 -8.47 12.60
CA GLN A 4 -8.09 -7.30 13.17
C GLN A 4 -6.58 -7.53 13.32
N ALA A 5 -6.18 -8.70 13.83
CA ALA A 5 -4.77 -9.03 13.99
C ALA A 5 -4.02 -9.08 12.64
N ILE A 6 -4.69 -9.51 11.56
CA ILE A 6 -4.11 -9.49 10.20
C ILE A 6 -3.97 -8.05 9.70
N GLN A 7 -4.97 -7.19 9.95
CA GLN A 7 -4.95 -5.77 9.59
C GLN A 7 -3.84 -5.01 10.31
N ASP A 8 -3.67 -5.24 11.62
CA ASP A 8 -2.61 -4.61 12.41
C ASP A 8 -1.21 -5.06 11.92
N LYS A 9 -1.06 -6.36 11.64
CA LYS A 9 0.17 -6.91 11.05
C LYS A 9 0.44 -6.35 9.66
N ALA A 10 -0.58 -6.11 8.84
CA ALA A 10 -0.43 -5.53 7.51
C ALA A 10 0.07 -4.08 7.61
N ASN A 11 -0.46 -3.28 8.54
CA ASN A 11 0.05 -1.93 8.81
C ASN A 11 1.53 -1.96 9.20
N ALA A 12 1.90 -2.82 10.14
CA ALA A 12 3.29 -2.98 10.57
C ALA A 12 4.20 -3.41 9.42
N ALA A 13 3.76 -4.40 8.62
CA ALA A 13 4.51 -4.89 7.47
C ALA A 13 4.71 -3.81 6.40
N ILE A 14 3.68 -3.02 6.08
CA ILE A 14 3.78 -1.92 5.12
C ILE A 14 4.74 -0.85 5.63
N ALA A 15 4.57 -0.41 6.88
CA ALA A 15 5.42 0.64 7.45
C ALA A 15 6.90 0.25 7.53
N GLN A 16 7.19 -1.03 7.79
CA GLN A 16 8.55 -1.53 7.99
C GLN A 16 9.24 -1.97 6.70
N HIS A 17 8.51 -2.60 5.77
CA HIS A 17 9.12 -3.26 4.61
C HIS A 17 8.81 -2.60 3.28
N VAL A 18 7.71 -1.84 3.15
CA VAL A 18 7.37 -1.20 1.87
C VAL A 18 8.14 0.12 1.73
N GLY A 19 9.06 0.13 0.77
CA GLY A 19 9.88 1.30 0.45
C GLY A 19 9.27 2.15 -0.66
N LEU A 20 10.04 2.38 -1.73
CA LEU A 20 9.58 3.08 -2.94
C LEU A 20 8.78 2.18 -3.89
N TRP A 21 8.98 0.86 -3.79
CA TRP A 21 8.17 -0.18 -4.42
C TRP A 21 8.24 -1.42 -3.52
N LEU A 22 7.41 -2.43 -3.78
CA LEU A 22 7.48 -3.73 -3.11
C LEU A 22 8.39 -4.68 -3.90
N SER A 23 9.64 -4.82 -3.45
CA SER A 23 10.61 -5.74 -4.08
C SER A 23 10.30 -7.21 -3.74
N PRO A 24 10.80 -8.18 -4.54
CA PRO A 24 10.67 -9.60 -4.23
C PRO A 24 11.22 -9.97 -2.85
N GLU A 25 12.35 -9.37 -2.44
CA GLU A 25 12.99 -9.61 -1.14
C GLU A 25 12.12 -9.09 0.00
N GLN A 26 11.53 -7.91 -0.14
CA GLN A 26 10.59 -7.35 0.83
C GLN A 26 9.32 -8.19 0.92
N ALA A 27 8.77 -8.62 -0.22
CA ALA A 27 7.61 -9.52 -0.28
C ALA A 27 7.88 -10.84 0.46
N GLN A 28 9.06 -11.43 0.24
CA GLN A 28 9.48 -12.65 0.92
C GLN A 28 9.65 -12.43 2.43
N ALA A 29 10.27 -11.31 2.84
CA ALA A 29 10.44 -10.96 4.25
C ALA A 29 9.09 -10.80 4.97
N ILE A 30 8.12 -10.13 4.33
CA ILE A 30 6.76 -9.98 4.87
C ILE A 30 6.10 -11.35 5.06
N GLN A 31 6.18 -12.22 4.04
CA GLN A 31 5.59 -13.55 4.11
C GLN A 31 6.20 -14.41 5.23
N GLN A 32 7.53 -14.34 5.41
CA GLN A 32 8.23 -15.09 6.45
C GLN A 32 7.94 -14.57 7.87
N GLN A 33 7.89 -13.25 8.05
CA GLN A 33 7.74 -12.63 9.38
C GLN A 33 6.29 -12.54 9.85
N TYR A 34 5.35 -12.23 8.95
CA TYR A 34 3.96 -11.96 9.30
C TYR A 34 2.98 -13.05 8.83
N GLY A 35 3.46 -14.02 8.06
CA GLY A 35 2.69 -15.13 7.53
C GLY A 35 1.96 -14.81 6.22
N PHE A 36 1.50 -15.87 5.56
CA PHE A 36 0.89 -15.81 4.22
C PHE A 36 -0.34 -14.88 4.15
N ALA A 37 -1.26 -14.96 5.11
CA ALA A 37 -2.47 -14.13 5.11
C ALA A 37 -2.16 -12.62 5.16
N THR A 38 -1.18 -12.21 5.97
CA THR A 38 -0.73 -10.82 6.04
C THR A 38 -0.07 -10.41 4.72
N PHE A 39 0.80 -11.27 4.18
CA PHE A 39 1.44 -11.02 2.89
C PHE A 39 0.43 -10.81 1.76
N THR A 40 -0.58 -11.68 1.65
CA THR A 40 -1.63 -11.55 0.64
C THR A 40 -2.38 -10.23 0.77
N LEU A 41 -2.71 -9.81 2.00
CA LEU A 41 -3.38 -8.52 2.23
C LEU A 41 -2.48 -7.34 1.84
N VAL A 42 -1.20 -7.35 2.25
CA VAL A 42 -0.24 -6.30 1.88
C VAL A 42 -0.07 -6.23 0.37
N ARG A 43 0.06 -7.39 -0.30
CA ARG A 43 0.18 -7.47 -1.76
C ARG A 43 -1.06 -6.90 -2.45
N GLN A 44 -2.25 -7.26 -1.99
CA GLN A 44 -3.51 -6.76 -2.53
C GLN A 44 -3.61 -5.23 -2.42
N VAL A 45 -3.31 -4.68 -1.23
CA VAL A 45 -3.34 -3.22 -1.00
C VAL A 45 -2.28 -2.51 -1.84
N TYR A 46 -1.07 -3.07 -1.93
CA TYR A 46 0.00 -2.54 -2.77
C TYR A 46 -0.41 -2.50 -4.25
N ASP A 47 -0.88 -3.63 -4.79
CA ASP A 47 -1.30 -3.74 -6.19
C ASP A 47 -2.47 -2.78 -6.47
N PHE A 48 -3.40 -2.62 -5.52
CA PHE A 48 -4.47 -1.63 -5.61
C PHE A 48 -3.94 -0.19 -5.66
N ALA A 49 -2.97 0.17 -4.82
CA ALA A 49 -2.40 1.52 -4.79
C ALA A 49 -1.68 1.88 -6.10
N VAL A 50 -0.86 0.99 -6.64
CA VAL A 50 -0.05 1.27 -7.84
C VAL A 50 -0.85 1.18 -9.14
N SER A 51 -1.99 0.49 -9.14
CA SER A 51 -2.87 0.36 -10.32
C SER A 51 -3.92 1.46 -10.44
N GLN A 52 -3.91 2.47 -9.56
CA GLN A 52 -4.85 3.58 -9.66
C GLN A 52 -4.70 4.32 -11.00
N PRO A 53 -5.81 4.66 -11.68
CA PRO A 53 -5.75 5.41 -12.92
C PRO A 53 -5.30 6.85 -12.69
N ALA A 54 -4.44 7.36 -13.56
CA ALA A 54 -3.96 8.73 -13.52
C ALA A 54 -4.16 9.41 -14.88
N ASP A 55 -5.03 10.42 -14.93
CA ASP A 55 -5.14 11.32 -16.09
C ASP A 55 -4.17 12.50 -15.93
N TRP A 56 -3.05 12.44 -16.65
CA TRP A 56 -2.01 13.48 -16.64
C TRP A 56 -2.35 14.69 -17.51
N SER A 57 -3.41 14.61 -18.33
CA SER A 57 -3.83 15.74 -19.17
C SER A 57 -4.56 16.82 -18.36
N SER A 58 -5.16 16.43 -17.23
CA SER A 58 -6.06 17.28 -16.45
C SER A 58 -5.64 17.52 -15.00
N ALA A 59 -4.67 16.76 -14.47
CA ALA A 59 -4.30 16.81 -13.06
C ALA A 59 -2.80 16.70 -12.80
N THR A 60 -2.35 17.35 -11.72
CA THR A 60 -0.97 17.31 -11.24
C THR A 60 -0.69 16.02 -10.47
N LEU A 61 0.60 15.69 -10.29
CA LEU A 61 1.02 14.58 -9.44
C LEU A 61 0.41 14.71 -8.03
N GLU A 62 0.49 15.88 -7.41
CA GLU A 62 -0.06 16.11 -6.05
C GLU A 62 -1.56 15.82 -5.96
N GLN A 63 -2.33 16.19 -7.00
CA GLN A 63 -3.75 15.88 -7.08
C GLN A 63 -3.99 14.37 -7.16
N HIS A 64 -3.23 13.65 -7.98
CA HIS A 64 -3.30 12.19 -8.04
C HIS A 64 -2.89 11.54 -6.72
N LEU A 65 -1.83 12.01 -6.06
CA LEU A 65 -1.42 11.49 -4.75
C LEU A 65 -2.52 11.65 -3.70
N SER A 66 -3.23 12.79 -3.71
CA SER A 66 -4.38 13.02 -2.83
C SER A 66 -5.53 12.05 -3.15
N VAL A 67 -5.88 11.87 -4.42
CA VAL A 67 -6.93 10.95 -4.85
C VAL A 67 -6.60 9.50 -4.46
N VAL A 68 -5.36 9.07 -4.65
CA VAL A 68 -4.90 7.73 -4.24
C VAL A 68 -4.99 7.57 -2.73
N ALA A 69 -4.57 8.57 -1.95
CA ALA A 69 -4.66 8.54 -0.50
C ALA A 69 -6.11 8.39 0.00
N ASP A 70 -7.03 9.17 -0.56
CA ASP A 70 -8.45 9.12 -0.18
C ASP A 70 -9.10 7.80 -0.62
N THR A 71 -8.76 7.32 -1.81
CA THR A 71 -9.22 6.02 -2.31
C THR A 71 -8.75 4.86 -1.42
N LEU A 72 -7.49 4.90 -0.96
CA LEU A 72 -6.96 3.92 -0.01
C LEU A 72 -7.69 3.96 1.34
N LYS A 73 -7.99 5.14 1.88
CA LYS A 73 -8.76 5.29 3.13
C LYS A 73 -10.17 4.72 3.00
N MET A 74 -10.82 4.92 1.85
CA MET A 74 -12.17 4.41 1.60
C MET A 74 -12.18 2.89 1.41
N ALA A 75 -11.25 2.35 0.61
CA ALA A 75 -11.20 0.92 0.30
C ALA A 75 -10.65 0.07 1.46
N TYR A 76 -9.71 0.63 2.25
CA TYR A 76 -9.01 -0.05 3.33
C TYR A 76 -8.98 0.82 4.59
N PRO A 77 -10.11 0.97 5.31
CA PRO A 77 -10.24 1.88 6.45
C PRO A 77 -9.39 1.50 7.66
N PHE A 78 -8.80 0.30 7.67
CA PHE A 78 -7.87 -0.12 8.71
C PHE A 78 -6.45 0.42 8.50
N LEU A 79 -6.13 0.98 7.33
CA LEU A 79 -4.78 1.47 7.06
C LEU A 79 -4.45 2.69 7.93
N SER A 80 -3.25 2.65 8.51
CA SER A 80 -2.66 3.78 9.21
C SER A 80 -2.21 4.86 8.23
N GLU A 81 -2.11 6.10 8.71
CA GLU A 81 -1.60 7.22 7.90
C GLU A 81 -0.20 6.94 7.34
N GLU A 82 0.67 6.28 8.12
CA GLU A 82 2.00 5.89 7.66
C GLU A 82 1.91 4.89 6.51
N SER A 83 1.07 3.87 6.63
CA SER A 83 0.90 2.87 5.56
C SER A 83 0.34 3.51 4.29
N ILE A 84 -0.64 4.40 4.42
CA ILE A 84 -1.18 5.17 3.28
C ILE A 84 -0.07 5.98 2.61
N ARG A 85 0.72 6.71 3.40
CA ARG A 85 1.84 7.51 2.88
C ARG A 85 2.85 6.66 2.10
N ARG A 86 3.20 5.47 2.61
CA ARG A 86 4.11 4.54 1.91
C ARG A 86 3.53 4.09 0.57
N LEU A 87 2.26 3.70 0.54
CA LEU A 87 1.58 3.22 -0.66
C LEU A 87 1.40 4.31 -1.72
N VAL A 88 1.08 5.54 -1.30
CA VAL A 88 1.00 6.71 -2.17
C VAL A 88 2.36 7.01 -2.81
N ASN A 89 3.44 6.90 -2.04
CA ASN A 89 4.79 7.02 -2.61
C ASN A 89 5.09 5.89 -3.61
N CYS A 90 4.65 4.67 -3.35
CA CYS A 90 4.79 3.59 -4.34
C CYS A 90 4.07 3.88 -5.64
N PHE A 91 2.87 4.45 -5.60
CA PHE A 91 2.15 4.90 -6.79
C PHE A 91 2.98 5.94 -7.58
N ALA A 92 3.54 6.93 -6.89
CA ALA A 92 4.37 7.96 -7.52
C ALA A 92 5.60 7.39 -8.27
N TYR A 93 6.15 6.27 -7.79
CA TYR A 93 7.31 5.60 -8.38
C TYR A 93 6.96 4.54 -9.43
N ALA A 94 5.76 3.95 -9.34
CA ALA A 94 5.28 2.93 -10.27
C ALA A 94 4.96 3.53 -11.65
N TRP A 95 4.52 4.78 -11.68
CA TRP A 95 4.25 5.52 -12.91
C TRP A 95 5.50 6.28 -13.36
N LYS A 96 6.25 5.66 -14.28
CA LYS A 96 7.31 6.28 -15.07
C LYS A 96 6.78 6.74 -16.43
#